data_AF-A0ABC8SLD3-F1
#
_entry.id   AF-A0ABC8SLD3-F1
#
_cell.length_a   1.000
_cell.length_b   1.000
_cell.length_c   1.000
_cell.angle_alpha   90.00
_cell.angle_beta   90.00
_cell.angle_gamma   90.00
#
_symmetry.space_group_name_H-M   'P 1'
#
loop_
_entity.id
_entity.type
_entity.pdbx_description
1 polymer ?
#
loop_
_entity_poly.entity_id
_entity_poly.type
_entity_poly.pdbx_seq_one_letter_code
_entity_poly.pdbx_strand_id
1 'polypeptide(L)'
;MRDDSNLMEHRPSVIAVAAVLVALDQKLTRQSLEVKINALFPSGFLEIVDVFSCYTRMRDLNIEKIKLPNHMISSILSPIQMRMPNVNENSAKRKRLTFDDNDQNYGTPEEKAKRHG
;
A
#
# COMPACT_ATOMS: atom_id res chain seq x y z
N MET A 1 0.19 -17.48 20.02
CA MET A 1 -0.30 -16.52 19.01
C MET A 1 -0.53 -15.23 19.77
N ARG A 2 0.25 -14.16 19.52
CA ARG A 2 -0.03 -12.86 20.15
C ARG A 2 -1.01 -12.17 19.22
N ASP A 3 -2.26 -12.08 19.62
CA ASP A 3 -3.33 -11.58 18.76
C ASP A 3 -3.21 -10.07 18.63
N ASP A 4 -2.94 -9.56 17.42
CA ASP A 4 -2.98 -8.14 17.03
C ASP A 4 -4.37 -7.48 17.24
N SER A 5 -5.35 -8.25 17.70
CA SER A 5 -6.76 -7.87 17.89
C SER A 5 -6.97 -6.72 18.87
N ASN A 6 -6.14 -6.57 19.91
CA ASN A 6 -6.39 -5.53 20.92
C ASN A 6 -5.96 -4.11 20.50
N LEU A 7 -5.25 -3.93 19.38
CA LEU A 7 -5.05 -2.59 18.80
C LEU A 7 -6.33 -2.04 18.13
N MET A 8 -7.12 -2.93 17.51
CA MET A 8 -8.31 -2.56 16.74
C MET A 8 -9.51 -2.20 17.62
N GLU A 9 -9.39 -2.35 18.94
CA GLU A 9 -10.41 -1.96 19.93
C GLU A 9 -10.43 -0.45 20.17
N HIS A 10 -9.36 0.26 19.80
CA HIS A 10 -9.27 1.71 19.94
C HIS A 10 -9.82 2.46 18.72
N ARG A 11 -10.22 3.72 18.92
CA ARG A 11 -10.70 4.59 17.83
C ARG A 11 -9.61 4.77 16.77
N PRO A 12 -9.94 4.77 15.46
CA PRO A 12 -8.95 4.93 14.39
C PRO A 12 -8.05 6.18 14.54
N SER A 13 -8.58 7.26 15.12
CA SER A 13 -7.80 8.47 15.41
C SER A 13 -6.66 8.24 16.41
N VAL A 14 -6.91 7.45 17.47
CA VAL A 14 -5.90 7.08 18.47
C VAL A 14 -4.81 6.25 17.81
N ILE A 15 -5.21 5.26 17.02
CA ILE A 15 -4.30 4.37 16.29
C ILE A 15 -3.43 5.18 15.34
N ALA A 16 -4.01 6.09 14.54
CA ALA A 16 -3.25 6.93 13.62
C ALA A 16 -2.20 7.80 14.34
N VAL A 17 -2.57 8.44 15.45
CA VAL A 17 -1.64 9.27 16.23
C VAL A 17 -0.53 8.41 16.85
N ALA A 18 -0.86 7.27 17.43
CA ALA A 18 0.13 6.34 17.96
C ALA A 18 1.14 5.89 16.87
N ALA A 19 0.65 5.57 15.67
CA ALA A 19 1.49 5.17 14.55
C ALA A 19 2.45 6.29 14.11
N VAL A 20 1.94 7.53 14.02
CA VAL A 20 2.76 8.71 13.73
C VAL A 20 3.82 8.90 14.81
N LEU A 21 3.47 8.76 16.09
CA LEU A 21 4.42 8.89 17.20
C LEU A 21 5.51 7.81 17.14
N VAL A 22 5.17 6.55 16.85
CA VAL A 22 6.14 5.47 16.65
C VAL A 22 7.07 5.76 15.47
N ALA A 23 6.54 6.32 14.38
CA ALA A 23 7.35 6.67 13.21
C ALA A 23 8.31 7.84 13.48
N LEU A 24 7.88 8.82 14.29
CA LEU A 24 8.68 9.99 14.63
C LEU A 24 9.77 9.68 15.66
N ASP A 25 9.42 8.98 16.74
CA ASP A 25 10.36 8.62 17.80
C ASP A 25 9.89 7.37 18.55
N GLN A 26 10.65 6.30 18.40
CA GLN A 26 10.38 5.02 19.07
C GLN A 26 10.80 5.00 20.54
N LYS A 27 11.46 6.05 21.06
CA LYS A 27 11.97 6.09 22.44
C LYS A 27 11.21 7.08 23.33
N LEU A 28 10.02 7.53 22.92
CA LEU A 28 9.20 8.41 23.73
C LEU A 28 8.83 7.78 25.06
N THR A 29 9.01 8.57 26.12
CA THR A 29 8.46 8.30 27.45
C THR A 29 7.02 8.76 27.51
N ARG A 30 6.25 8.25 28.48
CA ARG A 30 4.84 8.65 28.69
C ARG A 30 4.69 10.18 28.81
N GLN A 31 5.57 10.83 29.55
CA GLN A 31 5.53 12.28 29.76
C GLN A 31 5.78 13.06 28.45
N SER A 32 6.77 12.62 27.64
CA SER A 32 7.04 13.27 26.35
C SER A 32 5.88 13.09 25.37
N LEU A 33 5.27 11.91 25.37
CA LEU A 33 4.10 11.60 24.56
C LEU A 33 2.90 12.48 24.96
N GLU A 34 2.63 12.62 26.25
CA GLU A 34 1.58 13.50 26.76
C GLU A 34 1.78 14.96 26.33
N VAL A 35 2.99 15.50 26.48
CA VAL A 35 3.33 16.86 26.02
C VAL A 35 3.06 17.01 24.52
N LYS A 36 3.46 16.04 23.70
CA LYS A 36 3.22 16.07 22.24
C LYS A 36 1.72 16.02 21.90
N ILE A 37 0.96 15.15 22.55
CA ILE A 37 -0.48 15.03 22.30
C ILE A 37 -1.20 16.30 22.71
N ASN A 38 -0.90 16.86 23.89
CA ASN A 38 -1.51 18.11 24.35
C ASN A 38 -1.16 19.29 23.45
N ALA A 39 0.05 19.31 22.87
CA ALA A 39 0.43 20.32 21.88
C ALA A 39 -0.31 20.17 20.54
N LEU A 40 -0.54 18.94 20.08
CA LEU A 40 -1.22 18.64 18.81
C LEU A 40 -2.75 18.74 18.92
N PHE A 41 -3.30 18.40 20.09
CA PHE A 41 -4.73 18.30 20.35
C PHE A 41 -5.11 19.01 21.67
N PRO A 42 -5.03 20.35 21.74
CA PRO A 42 -5.26 21.12 22.97
C PRO A 42 -6.67 20.95 23.55
N SER A 43 -7.63 20.55 22.72
CA SER A 43 -9.04 20.33 23.07
C SER A 43 -9.32 19.00 23.76
N GLY A 44 -8.31 18.13 23.95
CA GLY A 44 -8.46 16.89 24.72
C GLY A 44 -9.30 15.80 24.02
N PHE A 45 -9.39 15.82 22.69
CA PHE A 45 -10.16 14.83 21.93
C PHE A 45 -9.60 13.40 21.98
N LEU A 46 -8.37 13.24 22.45
CA LEU A 46 -7.67 11.96 22.53
C LEU A 46 -7.32 11.65 23.98
N GLU A 47 -7.65 10.43 24.40
CA GLU A 47 -7.24 9.92 25.69
C GLU A 47 -5.78 9.50 25.63
N ILE A 48 -4.93 10.14 26.45
CA ILE A 48 -3.49 9.90 26.48
C ILE A 48 -3.17 8.44 26.83
N VAL A 49 -3.98 7.83 27.69
CA VAL A 49 -3.84 6.43 28.12
C VAL A 49 -3.97 5.48 26.93
N ASP A 50 -4.99 5.68 26.10
CA ASP A 50 -5.24 4.89 24.90
C ASP A 50 -4.12 5.05 23.86
N VAL A 51 -3.70 6.30 23.62
CA VAL A 51 -2.60 6.57 22.67
C VAL A 51 -1.30 5.95 23.16
N PHE A 52 -1.00 6.02 24.46
CA PHE A 52 0.20 5.43 25.04
C PHE A 52 0.20 3.90 24.96
N SER A 53 -0.95 3.26 25.20
CA SER A 53 -1.14 1.81 25.04
C SER A 53 -0.87 1.38 23.59
N CYS A 54 -1.52 2.05 22.63
CA CYS A 54 -1.33 1.79 21.20
C CYS A 54 0.12 2.02 20.75
N TYR A 55 0.75 3.10 21.20
CA TYR A 55 2.13 3.46 20.88
C TYR A 55 3.11 2.38 21.35
N THR A 56 2.98 1.94 22.60
CA THR A 56 3.85 0.91 23.19
C THR A 56 3.72 -0.40 22.42
N ARG A 57 2.49 -0.80 22.14
CA ARG A 57 2.20 -2.02 21.38
C ARG A 57 2.77 -1.99 19.95
N MET A 58 2.54 -0.89 19.22
CA MET A 58 3.08 -0.73 17.86
C MET A 58 4.61 -0.70 17.85
N ARG A 59 5.23 -0.05 18.85
CA ARG A 59 6.68 -0.04 19.02
C ARG A 59 7.22 -1.45 19.23
N ASP A 60 6.62 -2.24 20.11
CA ASP A 60 7.05 -3.61 20.40
C ASP A 60 6.96 -4.49 19.14
N LEU A 61 5.85 -4.41 18.40
CA LEU A 61 5.68 -5.10 17.12
C LEU A 61 6.71 -4.67 16.07
N ASN A 62 7.08 -3.39 16.02
CA ASN A 62 8.10 -2.90 15.09
C ASN A 62 9.50 -3.42 15.44
N ILE A 63 9.82 -3.50 16.74
CA ILE A 63 11.08 -4.09 17.21
C ILE A 63 11.14 -5.59 16.89
N GLU A 64 10.02 -6.31 17.03
CA GLU A 64 9.93 -7.72 16.65
C GLU A 64 10.13 -7.93 15.15
N LYS A 65 9.58 -7.06 14.29
CA LYS A 65 9.81 -7.10 12.83
C LYS A 65 11.27 -6.89 12.45
N ILE A 66 12.00 -5.99 13.13
CA ILE A 66 13.43 -5.76 12.89
C ILE A 66 14.27 -6.96 13.35
N LYS A 67 13.82 -7.69 14.38
CA LYS A 67 14.52 -8.85 14.94
C LYS A 67 14.31 -10.16 14.18
N LEU A 68 13.33 -10.24 13.28
CA LEU A 68 13.15 -11.43 12.46
C LEU A 68 14.31 -11.49 11.45
N PRO A 69 15.18 -12.52 11.49
CA PRO A 69 16.25 -12.64 10.51
C PRO A 69 15.64 -12.74 9.11
N ASN A 70 16.26 -12.06 8.14
CA ASN A 70 15.87 -11.91 6.73
C ASN A 70 15.67 -13.23 5.93
N HIS A 71 15.50 -14.37 6.58
CA HIS A 71 15.44 -15.71 6.00
C HIS A 71 14.08 -16.07 5.35
N MET A 72 13.18 -15.11 5.10
CA MET A 72 11.95 -15.40 4.34
C MET A 72 11.73 -14.55 3.10
N ILE A 73 12.55 -13.53 2.85
CA ILE A 73 12.41 -12.69 1.64
C ILE A 73 13.18 -13.30 0.44
N SER A 74 14.06 -14.29 0.67
CA SER A 74 14.81 -14.95 -0.41
C SER A 74 13.93 -15.84 -1.32
N SER A 75 12.83 -16.40 -0.80
CA SER A 75 12.02 -17.37 -1.57
C SER A 75 11.07 -16.73 -2.60
N ILE A 76 10.89 -15.40 -2.57
CA ILE A 76 9.98 -14.68 -3.49
C ILE A 76 10.70 -14.10 -4.72
N LEU A 77 12.03 -14.17 -4.79
CA LEU A 77 12.84 -13.53 -5.84
C LEU A 77 13.51 -14.51 -6.81
N SER A 78 12.94 -15.69 -7.04
CA SER A 78 13.34 -16.52 -8.19
C SER A 78 12.57 -16.09 -9.44
N PRO A 79 13.24 -15.55 -10.50
CA PRO A 79 12.60 -15.31 -11.78
C PRO A 79 12.66 -16.60 -12.61
N ILE A 80 11.67 -17.49 -12.49
CA ILE A 80 11.57 -18.66 -13.37
C ILE A 80 10.17 -18.72 -13.98
N GLN A 81 10.09 -18.11 -15.17
CA GLN A 81 9.50 -18.63 -16.40
C GLN A 81 8.05 -19.14 -16.34
N MET A 82 7.19 -18.30 -16.93
CA MET A 82 5.95 -18.64 -17.62
C MET A 82 5.97 -20.02 -18.29
N ARG A 83 5.32 -21.03 -17.69
CA ARG A 83 4.73 -22.16 -18.43
C ARG A 83 3.65 -22.86 -17.59
N MET A 84 2.40 -22.49 -17.81
CA MET A 84 1.24 -23.30 -17.42
C MET A 84 0.97 -24.32 -18.54
N PRO A 85 0.92 -25.64 -18.29
CA PRO A 85 0.29 -26.57 -19.21
C PRO A 85 -1.19 -26.73 -18.85
N ASN A 86 -2.00 -26.24 -19.79
CA ASN A 86 -3.28 -26.79 -20.24
C ASN A 86 -4.40 -27.03 -19.21
N VAL A 87 -5.29 -26.04 -19.05
CA VAL A 87 -6.67 -26.30 -18.61
C VAL A 87 -7.57 -26.35 -19.84
N ASN A 88 -8.16 -27.53 -19.96
CA ASN A 88 -9.16 -28.01 -20.88
C ASN A 88 -10.31 -27.02 -21.18
N GLU A 89 -10.85 -27.19 -22.38
CA GLU A 89 -11.89 -26.44 -23.07
C GLU A 89 -13.11 -26.08 -22.22
N ASN A 90 -13.50 -24.80 -22.23
CA ASN A 90 -14.86 -24.41 -22.58
C ASN A 90 -14.92 -22.94 -23.05
N SER A 91 -15.84 -22.72 -23.96
CA SER A 91 -15.91 -21.64 -24.93
C SER A 91 -16.36 -20.29 -24.36
N ALA A 92 -15.57 -19.25 -24.56
CA ALA A 92 -16.06 -17.87 -24.65
C ALA A 92 -15.28 -17.12 -25.75
N LYS A 93 -15.94 -16.97 -26.91
CA LYS A 93 -15.42 -16.32 -28.13
C LYS A 93 -15.10 -14.85 -27.85
N ARG A 94 -13.87 -14.52 -27.44
CA ARG A 94 -13.35 -13.15 -27.54
C ARG A 94 -12.66 -12.97 -28.88
N LYS A 95 -13.28 -12.19 -29.76
CA LYS A 95 -12.70 -11.74 -31.03
C LYS A 95 -11.46 -10.91 -30.74
N ARG A 96 -10.29 -11.47 -31.04
CA ARG A 96 -8.99 -10.80 -30.95
C ARG A 96 -8.81 -9.97 -32.22
N LEU A 97 -8.77 -8.64 -32.11
CA LEU A 97 -8.37 -7.77 -33.21
C LEU A 97 -6.85 -7.87 -33.34
N THR A 98 -6.39 -8.35 -34.49
CA THR A 98 -5.00 -8.20 -34.95
C THR A 98 -4.93 -6.93 -35.79
N PHE A 99 -4.07 -5.99 -35.40
CA PHE A 99 -3.68 -4.90 -36.29
C PHE A 99 -2.67 -5.48 -37.28
N ASP A 100 -3.06 -5.50 -38.55
CA ASP A 100 -2.18 -5.81 -39.67
C ASP A 100 -1.35 -4.55 -39.93
N ASP A 101 -0.06 -4.60 -39.61
CA ASP A 101 0.88 -3.52 -39.89
C ASP A 101 1.34 -3.70 -41.34
N ASN A 102 0.65 -3.02 -42.25
CA ASN A 102 0.93 -3.11 -43.67
C ASN A 102 1.73 -1.87 -44.09
N ASP A 103 3.05 -2.03 -44.15
CA ASP A 103 3.96 -1.08 -44.76
C ASP A 103 3.82 -1.10 -46.30
N GLN A 104 4.15 0.04 -46.91
CA GLN A 104 4.50 0.23 -48.33
C GLN A 104 3.38 0.38 -49.38
N ASN A 105 3.14 1.66 -49.74
CA ASN A 105 3.68 2.31 -50.95
C ASN A 105 2.67 2.96 -51.93
N TYR A 106 3.11 4.12 -52.42
CA TYR A 106 2.70 4.92 -53.58
C TYR A 106 1.38 5.70 -53.58
N GLY A 107 1.56 7.03 -53.72
CA GLY A 107 0.83 7.82 -54.72
C GLY A 107 -0.05 8.94 -54.19
N THR A 108 0.48 10.16 -54.11
CA THR A 108 -0.34 11.39 -54.25
C THR A 108 -1.03 11.38 -55.62
N PRO A 109 -2.28 11.84 -55.74
CA PRO A 109 -2.54 13.27 -55.96
C PRO A 109 -3.72 13.77 -55.10
N GLU A 110 -3.61 14.96 -54.51
CA GLU A 110 -4.15 16.20 -55.08
C GLU A 110 -5.69 16.25 -55.07
N GLU A 111 -6.23 17.28 -54.42
CA GLU A 111 -7.15 18.23 -55.05
C GLU A 111 -8.39 18.64 -54.21
N LYS A 112 -8.39 19.95 -53.88
CA LYS A 112 -9.51 20.90 -53.68
C LYS A 112 -10.49 20.71 -52.49
N ALA A 113 -10.19 21.53 -51.47
CA ALA A 113 -11.04 22.57 -50.90
C ALA A 113 -12.57 22.52 -51.14
N LYS A 114 -13.36 22.61 -50.06
CA LYS A 114 -14.21 23.79 -49.84
C LYS A 114 -14.65 23.94 -48.38
N ARG A 115 -14.55 25.17 -47.89
CA ARG A 115 -15.09 25.67 -46.61
C ARG A 115 -16.51 26.21 -46.80
N HIS A 116 -17.19 26.32 -45.66
CA HIS A 116 -18.28 27.26 -45.29
C HIS A 116 -19.72 26.81 -45.51
N GLY A 117 -20.52 27.08 -44.49
CA GLY A 117 -21.98 27.03 -44.45
C GLY A 117 -22.46 26.78 -43.05
#